data_AF-A0AA42AWB9-F1
#
_entry.id   AF-A0AA42AWB9-F1
#
_cell.length_a   1.000
_cell.length_b   1.000
_cell.length_c   1.000
_cell.angle_alpha   90.00
_cell.angle_beta   90.00
_cell.angle_gamma   90.00
#
_symmetry.space_group_name_H-M   'P 1'
#
loop_
_entity.id
_entity.type
_entity.pdbx_description
1 polymer ?
#
loop_
_entity_poly.entity_id
_entity_poly.type
_entity_poly.pdbx_seq_one_letter_code
_entity_poly.pdbx_strand_id
1 'polypeptide(L)' 'MLKALLFFYEYSKTGGMFLNSCFAHCQSESQDTWFAPDSPRVHNRTIAESVGDWYFERRETKLVDCAYPCDNSCHNLKS' A
#
# COMPACT_ATOMS: atom_id res chain seq x y z
N MET A 1 -12.03 -7.72 -4.87
CA MET A 1 -10.90 -7.62 -3.92
C MET A 1 -11.33 -6.99 -2.59
N LEU A 2 -11.73 -5.71 -2.53
CA LEU A 2 -12.01 -5.02 -1.26
C LEU A 2 -13.03 -5.70 -0.34
N LYS A 3 -14.11 -6.28 -0.88
CA LYS A 3 -15.10 -7.02 -0.08
C LYS A 3 -14.51 -8.15 0.76
N ALA A 4 -13.46 -8.82 0.27
CA ALA A 4 -12.81 -9.91 1.01
C ALA A 4 -12.00 -9.42 2.22
N LEU A 5 -11.65 -8.13 2.24
CA LEU A 5 -10.82 -7.51 3.28
C LEU A 5 -11.64 -6.70 4.29
N LEU A 6 -12.95 -6.50 4.06
CA LEU A 6 -13.83 -5.68 4.91
C LEU A 6 -13.77 -6.10 6.39
N PHE A 7 -13.85 -7.40 6.67
CA PHE A 7 -13.82 -7.88 8.05
C PHE A 7 -12.48 -7.55 8.74
N PHE A 8 -11.36 -7.74 8.05
CA PHE A 8 -10.07 -7.34 8.61
C PHE A 8 -9.98 -5.83 8.80
N TYR A 9 -10.44 -5.05 7.82
CA TYR A 9 -10.41 -3.60 7.87
C TYR A 9 -11.19 -3.04 9.07
N GLU A 10 -12.40 -3.56 9.31
CA GLU A 10 -13.27 -3.13 10.41
C GLU A 10 -12.78 -3.61 11.79
N TYR A 11 -12.40 -4.88 11.89
CA TYR A 11 -12.22 -5.54 13.20
C TYR A 11 -10.76 -5.70 13.64
N SER A 12 -9.77 -5.71 12.74
CA SER A 12 -8.36 -5.81 13.13
C SER A 12 -7.90 -4.50 13.76
N LYS A 13 -7.38 -4.53 14.99
CA LYS A 13 -6.86 -3.33 15.68
C LYS A 13 -5.35 -3.17 15.55
N THR A 14 -4.64 -4.25 15.26
CA THR A 14 -3.17 -4.29 15.19
C THR A 14 -2.65 -4.53 13.78
N GLY A 15 -3.50 -4.91 12.83
CA GLY A 15 -3.09 -5.22 11.47
C GLY A 15 -2.89 -3.98 10.60
N GLY A 16 -1.91 -4.06 9.69
CA GLY A 16 -1.66 -3.06 8.64
C GLY A 16 -2.23 -3.50 7.29
N MET A 17 -2.53 -2.54 6.42
CA MET A 17 -2.99 -2.72 5.05
C MET A 17 -2.52 -1.54 4.18
N PHE A 18 -1.98 -1.86 3.01
CA PHE A 18 -1.64 -0.90 1.96
C PHE A 18 -2.17 -1.45 0.64
N LEU A 19 -3.17 -0.80 0.07
CA LEU A 19 -3.79 -1.15 -1.21
C LEU A 19 -3.78 0.07 -2.11
N ASN A 20 -2.90 0.07 -3.10
CA ASN A 20 -2.86 1.10 -4.14
C ASN A 20 -3.59 0.65 -5.40
N SER A 21 -3.97 1.62 -6.23
CA SER A 21 -4.62 1.39 -7.50
C SER A 21 -3.62 1.01 -8.62
N CYS A 22 -2.76 0.01 -8.38
CA CYS A 22 -1.74 -0.41 -9.34
C CYS A 22 -1.98 -1.83 -9.88
N PHE A 23 -1.80 -2.01 -11.19
CA PHE A 23 -1.69 -3.32 -11.81
C PHE A 23 -0.22 -3.77 -11.76
N ALA A 24 0.20 -4.33 -10.63
CA ALA A 24 1.60 -4.72 -10.38
C ALA A 24 1.69 -5.96 -9.49
N HIS A 25 2.86 -6.62 -9.53
CA HIS A 25 3.21 -7.78 -8.71
C HIS A 25 4.55 -7.54 -7.98
N CYS A 26 4.84 -8.26 -6.90
CA CYS A 26 6.12 -8.19 -6.15
C CYS A 26 6.56 -6.77 -5.70
N GLN A 27 5.63 -5.85 -5.43
CA GLN A 27 5.98 -4.45 -5.10
C GLN A 27 6.86 -4.28 -3.84
N SER A 28 6.88 -5.27 -2.93
CA SER A 28 7.74 -5.25 -1.74
C SER A 28 9.17 -5.70 -1.99
N GLU A 29 9.46 -6.33 -3.13
CA GLU A 29 10.77 -6.92 -3.41
C GLU A 29 11.74 -5.92 -4.05
N SER A 30 11.23 -4.90 -4.75
CA SER A 30 12.05 -3.87 -5.39
C SER A 30 12.12 -2.59 -4.56
N GLN A 31 13.33 -2.05 -4.42
CA GLN A 31 13.56 -0.75 -3.77
C GLN A 31 12.83 0.40 -4.50
N ASP A 32 12.70 0.29 -5.83
CA ASP A 32 12.03 1.29 -6.68
C ASP A 32 10.56 1.44 -6.34
N THR A 33 9.89 0.36 -5.92
CA THR A 33 8.50 0.38 -5.48
C THR A 33 8.34 0.47 -3.96
N TRP A 34 9.38 0.13 -3.20
CA TRP A 34 9.33 0.11 -1.75
C TRP A 34 9.53 1.49 -1.11
N PHE A 35 10.62 2.20 -1.49
CA PHE A 35 11.02 3.46 -0.82
C PHE A 35 11.87 4.40 -1.69
N ALA A 36 11.80 4.29 -3.03
CA ALA A 36 12.40 5.29 -3.90
C ALA A 36 11.62 6.63 -3.86
N PRO A 37 12.23 7.76 -4.26
CA PRO A 37 11.55 9.06 -4.30
C PRO A 37 10.22 9.04 -5.08
N ASP A 38 10.20 8.32 -6.19
CA ASP A 38 9.08 8.14 -7.12
C ASP A 38 8.27 6.85 -6.90
N SER A 39 8.54 6.09 -5.84
CA SER A 39 7.80 4.85 -5.52
C SER A 39 6.29 5.10 -5.40
N PRO A 40 5.43 4.08 -5.64
CA PRO A 40 4.00 4.21 -5.48
C PRO A 40 3.57 4.70 -4.09
N ARG A 41 2.55 5.57 -4.04
CA ARG A 41 2.08 6.21 -2.80
C ARG A 41 0.58 6.16 -2.64
N VAL A 42 0.13 5.83 -1.43
CA VAL A 42 -1.26 6.03 -1.00
C VAL A 42 -1.27 7.08 0.09
N HIS A 43 -2.09 8.13 -0.07
CA HIS A 43 -2.14 9.26 0.86
C HIS A 43 -0.75 9.86 1.15
N ASN A 44 0.08 10.00 0.10
CA ASN A 44 1.45 10.50 0.14
C ASN A 44 2.46 9.63 0.93
N ARG A 45 2.12 8.39 1.28
CA ARG A 45 3.02 7.46 1.98
C ARG A 45 3.47 6.33 1.06
N THR A 46 4.76 5.99 1.08
CA THR A 46 5.27 4.81 0.38
C THR A 46 4.86 3.53 1.11
N ILE A 47 5.12 2.37 0.47
CA ILE A 47 4.95 1.07 1.11
C ILE A 47 5.83 0.96 2.37
N ALA A 48 7.11 1.33 2.27
CA ALA A 48 8.04 1.25 3.39
C ALA A 48 7.65 2.15 4.57
N GLU A 49 7.19 3.38 4.31
CA GLU A 49 6.71 4.29 5.36
C GLU A 49 5.50 3.69 6.07
N SER A 50 4.57 3.13 5.30
CA SER A 50 3.35 2.48 5.81
C SER A 50 3.68 1.25 6.66
N VAL A 51 4.55 0.36 6.17
CA VAL A 51 4.99 -0.81 6.93
C VAL A 51 5.76 -0.40 8.19
N GLY A 52 6.60 0.62 8.11
CA GLY A 52 7.31 1.15 9.27
C GLY A 52 6.36 1.73 10.32
N ASP A 53 5.37 2.52 9.91
CA ASP A 53 4.39 3.12 10.82
C ASP A 53 3.52 2.05 11.50
N TRP A 54 3.17 0.99 10.77
CA TRP A 54 2.50 -0.18 11.34
C TRP A 54 3.40 -0.95 12.33
N TYR A 55 4.61 -1.33 11.92
CA TYR A 55 5.52 -2.18 12.70
C TYR A 55 5.94 -1.53 14.02
N PHE A 56 6.21 -0.23 14.01
CA PHE A 56 6.59 0.52 15.20
C PHE A 56 5.40 1.18 15.92
N GLU A 57 4.17 0.80 15.57
CA GLU A 57 2.92 1.30 16.18
C GLU A 57 2.83 2.84 16.20
N ARG A 58 3.39 3.51 15.19
CA ARG A 58 3.40 4.97 15.12
C ARG A 58 2.04 5.53 14.71
N ARG A 59 1.33 4.83 13.81
CA ARG A 59 0.03 5.24 13.25
C ARG A 59 -0.80 4.05 12.81
N GLU A 60 -2.14 4.19 12.84
CA GLU A 60 -3.02 3.22 12.17
C GLU A 60 -2.74 3.24 10.67
N THR A 61 -2.45 2.06 10.12
CA THR A 61 -2.03 1.92 8.72
C THR A 61 -2.98 0.98 8.01
N LYS A 62 -4.19 1.46 7.69
CA LYS A 62 -5.12 0.76 6.78
C LYS A 62 -5.44 1.68 5.62
N LEU A 63 -4.52 1.73 4.67
CA LEU A 63 -4.57 2.63 3.53
C LEU A 63 -5.16 1.90 2.33
N VAL A 64 -6.29 2.40 1.86
CA VAL A 64 -6.97 1.92 0.65
C VAL A 64 -7.12 3.11 -0.27
N ASP A 65 -6.58 2.98 -1.46
CA ASP A 65 -6.64 4.00 -2.50
C ASP A 65 -7.99 3.99 -3.24
N CYS A 66 -8.13 4.84 -4.26
CA CYS A 66 -9.30 4.87 -5.13
C CYS A 66 -9.45 3.63 -6.02
N ALA A 67 -10.61 3.53 -6.68
CA ALA A 67 -10.88 2.44 -7.61
C ALA A 67 -9.95 2.53 -8.83
N TYR A 68 -9.41 1.38 -9.25
CA TYR A 68 -8.54 1.27 -10.40
C TYR A 68 -9.16 1.79 -11.70
N PRO A 69 -8.40 2.48 -12.58
CA PRO A 69 -7.00 2.93 -12.47
C PRO A 69 -6.87 4.42 -12.12
N CYS A 70 -6.51 4.76 -10.88
CA CYS A 70 -6.35 6.16 -10.47
C CYS A 70 -4.95 6.54 -9.96
N ASP A 71 -4.14 5.56 -9.52
CA ASP A 71 -2.80 5.83 -9.00
C ASP A 71 -1.83 6.08 -10.16
N ASN A 72 -1.35 7.33 -10.25
CA ASN A 72 -0.40 7.74 -11.28
C ASN A 72 1.06 7.52 -10.87
N SER A 73 1.32 7.04 -9.66
CA SER A 73 2.66 6.69 -9.14
C SER A 73 3.02 5.22 -9.36
N CYS A 74 2.15 4.45 -10.01
CA CYS A 74 2.40 3.04 -10.31
C CYS A 74 3.59 2.83 -11.25
N HIS A 75 4.48 1.93 -10.87
CA HIS A 75 5.49 1.39 -11.78
C HIS A 75 4.93 0.15 -12.49
N ASN A 76 4.84 0.20 -13.82
CA ASN A 76 4.46 -0.94 -14.63
C ASN A 76 5.65 -1.93 -14.72
N LEU A 77 5.80 -2.78 -13.71
CA LEU A 77 6.75 -3.88 -13.74
C LEU A 77 6.23 -4.93 -14.73
N LYS A 78 6.63 -4.82 -16.00
CA LYS A 78 6.42 -5.90 -16.98
C LYS A 78 7.31 -7.07 -16.55
N SER A 79 6.68 -8.15 -16.09
CA SER A 79 7.32 -9.46 -15.94
C SER A 79 7.83 -9.99 -17.27
#